data_AF-A0A822HA43-F1
#
_entry.id   AF-A0A822HA43-F1
#
_cell.length_a   1.000
_cell.length_b   1.000
_cell.length_c   1.000
_cell.angle_alpha   90.00
_cell.angle_beta   90.00
_cell.angle_gamma   90.00
#
_symmetry.space_group_name_H-M   'P 1'
#
loop_
_entity.id
_entity.type
_entity.pdbx_description
1 polymer ?
#
loop_
_entity_poly.entity_id
_entity_poly.type
_entity_poly.pdbx_seq_one_letter_code
_entity_poly.pdbx_strand_id
1 'polypeptide(L)'
;MANIENHLNNFRQWVHEQQPTLNSLDTDEFLLRFLHVTNYQLDDAKEWFIRFWKYRTENPQWFTDRDLLKNPLMQEIAEIAYYFQLPKETKDKQLIAVMRMGHYNTTKYSLDDVTKYAFAVTDILNTQEAGRTHGYIILLDLSEIK
;
A
#
# COMPACT_ATOMS: atom_id res chain seq x y z
N MET A 1 7.48 -25.06 6.65
CA MET A 1 8.48 -23.97 6.57
C MET A 1 9.35 -24.08 5.32
N ALA A 2 9.93 -25.25 4.98
CA ALA A 2 10.74 -25.45 3.77
C ALA A 2 10.09 -25.05 2.41
N ASN A 3 8.76 -25.03 2.31
CA ASN A 3 8.06 -24.67 1.08
C ASN A 3 8.02 -23.14 0.83
N ILE A 4 7.93 -22.33 1.89
CA ILE A 4 7.83 -20.86 1.77
C ILE A 4 9.17 -20.26 1.33
N GLU A 5 10.26 -20.73 1.94
CA GLU A 5 11.62 -20.29 1.60
C GLU A 5 11.97 -20.61 0.15
N ASN A 6 11.60 -21.81 -0.33
CA ASN A 6 11.77 -22.17 -1.74
C ASN A 6 10.94 -21.29 -2.69
N HIS A 7 9.67 -21.04 -2.39
CA HIS A 7 8.85 -20.14 -3.21
C HIS A 7 9.41 -18.72 -3.24
N LEU A 8 9.88 -18.21 -2.10
CA LEU A 8 10.49 -16.90 -2.00
C LEU A 8 11.79 -16.82 -2.80
N ASN A 9 12.65 -17.83 -2.71
CA ASN A 9 13.90 -17.89 -3.49
C ASN A 9 13.64 -17.95 -4.99
N ASN A 10 12.69 -18.80 -5.43
CA ASN A 10 12.31 -18.89 -6.84
C ASN A 10 11.71 -17.58 -7.34
N PHE A 11 10.90 -16.91 -6.52
CA PHE A 11 10.30 -15.65 -6.90
C PHE A 11 11.33 -14.53 -7.00
N ARG A 12 12.24 -14.42 -6.02
CA ARG A 12 13.34 -13.46 -6.03
C ARG A 12 14.25 -13.65 -7.24
N GLN A 13 14.63 -14.89 -7.53
CA GLN A 13 15.41 -15.22 -8.72
C GLN A 13 14.69 -14.76 -10.00
N TRP A 14 13.40 -15.06 -10.12
CA TRP A 14 12.61 -14.62 -11.27
C TRP A 14 12.56 -13.09 -11.39
N VAL A 15 12.38 -12.35 -10.29
CA VAL A 15 12.41 -10.87 -10.32
C VAL A 15 13.76 -10.40 -10.86
N HIS A 16 14.87 -10.93 -10.34
CA HIS A 16 16.21 -10.53 -10.78
C HIS A 16 16.47 -10.78 -12.26
N GLU A 17 16.03 -11.93 -12.77
CA GLU A 17 16.28 -12.36 -14.14
C GLU A 17 15.34 -11.69 -15.16
N GLN A 18 14.06 -11.53 -14.80
CA GLN A 18 13.01 -11.13 -15.74
C GLN A 18 12.56 -9.68 -15.58
N GLN A 19 12.81 -9.05 -14.42
CA GLN A 19 12.37 -7.69 -14.10
C GLN A 19 13.54 -6.81 -13.62
N PRO A 20 14.67 -6.72 -14.35
CA PRO A 20 15.91 -6.13 -13.85
C PRO A 20 15.81 -4.66 -13.41
N THR A 21 14.85 -3.92 -13.97
CA THR A 21 14.57 -2.51 -13.62
C THR A 21 13.82 -2.35 -12.28
N LEU A 22 13.26 -3.44 -11.73
CA LEU A 22 12.44 -3.46 -10.51
C LEU A 22 13.15 -4.15 -9.34
N ASN A 23 14.40 -4.59 -9.53
CA ASN A 23 15.21 -5.35 -8.57
C ASN A 23 15.57 -4.59 -7.28
N SER A 24 15.48 -3.27 -7.24
CA SER A 24 15.89 -2.47 -6.08
C SER A 24 14.89 -2.50 -4.92
N LEU A 25 13.77 -3.20 -5.09
CA LEU A 25 12.62 -3.18 -4.17
C LEU A 25 12.12 -4.60 -3.85
N ASP A 26 13.02 -5.57 -3.79
CA ASP A 26 12.73 -7.01 -3.71
C ASP A 26 12.96 -7.62 -2.33
N THR A 27 12.87 -6.83 -1.25
CA THR A 27 13.06 -7.38 0.10
C THR A 27 12.11 -8.55 0.34
N ASP A 28 12.53 -9.50 1.18
CA ASP A 28 11.75 -10.69 1.49
C ASP A 28 10.35 -10.32 1.98
N GLU A 29 10.24 -9.29 2.81
CA GLU A 29 8.96 -8.77 3.29
C GLU A 29 8.07 -8.17 2.21
N PHE A 30 8.63 -7.68 1.10
CA PHE A 30 7.88 -7.14 -0.02
C PHE A 30 7.41 -8.27 -0.94
N LEU A 31 8.31 -9.18 -1.32
CA LEU A 31 7.97 -10.32 -2.18
C LEU A 31 6.98 -11.28 -1.52
N LEU A 32 7.10 -11.49 -0.20
CA LEU A 32 6.16 -12.30 0.57
C LEU A 32 4.72 -11.78 0.51
N ARG A 33 4.49 -10.48 0.25
CA ARG A 33 3.12 -9.94 0.14
C ARG A 33 2.40 -10.53 -1.06
N PHE A 34 3.08 -10.63 -2.20
CA PHE A 34 2.52 -11.21 -3.41
C PHE A 34 2.27 -12.70 -3.23
N LEU A 35 3.24 -13.42 -2.65
CA LEU A 35 3.05 -14.83 -2.32
C LEU A 35 1.89 -15.04 -1.35
N HIS A 36 1.73 -14.19 -0.34
CA HIS A 36 0.67 -14.32 0.65
C HIS A 36 -0.72 -14.13 0.01
N VAL A 37 -0.91 -13.09 -0.80
CA VAL A 37 -2.22 -12.81 -1.44
C VAL A 37 -2.61 -13.85 -2.49
N THR A 38 -1.64 -14.61 -3.02
CA THR A 38 -1.89 -15.67 -4.01
C THR A 38 -1.87 -17.07 -3.42
N ASN A 39 -1.98 -17.23 -2.09
CA ASN A 39 -1.87 -18.54 -1.43
C ASN A 39 -0.60 -19.31 -1.83
N TYR A 40 0.50 -18.57 -2.00
CA TYR A 40 1.83 -19.03 -2.39
C TYR A 40 1.90 -19.69 -3.77
N GLN A 41 0.92 -19.44 -4.65
CA GLN A 41 1.02 -19.79 -6.06
C GLN A 41 2.00 -18.84 -6.77
N LEU A 42 3.13 -19.40 -7.22
CA LEU A 42 4.25 -18.62 -7.74
C LEU A 42 3.88 -17.87 -9.03
N ASP A 43 3.16 -18.50 -9.96
CA ASP A 43 2.82 -17.86 -11.23
C ASP A 43 1.81 -16.72 -11.05
N ASP A 44 0.83 -16.90 -10.16
CA ASP A 44 -0.09 -15.83 -9.76
C ASP A 44 0.66 -14.67 -9.09
N ALA A 45 1.65 -14.97 -8.23
CA ALA A 45 2.45 -13.94 -7.55
C ALA A 45 3.25 -13.09 -8.55
N LYS A 46 3.83 -13.72 -9.59
CA LYS A 46 4.50 -13.01 -10.68
C LYS A 46 3.54 -12.11 -11.45
N GLU A 47 2.33 -12.59 -11.76
CA GLU A 47 1.32 -11.79 -12.44
C GLU A 47 0.90 -10.57 -11.60
N TRP A 48 0.63 -10.78 -10.30
CA TRP A 48 0.30 -9.70 -9.37
C TRP A 48 1.43 -8.68 -9.22
N PHE A 49 2.69 -9.12 -9.20
CA PHE A 49 3.85 -8.22 -9.16
C PHE A 49 3.94 -7.33 -10.41
N ILE A 50 3.75 -7.91 -11.60
CA ILE A 50 3.74 -7.13 -12.85
C ILE A 50 2.59 -6.12 -12.83
N ARG A 51 1.38 -6.55 -12.42
CA ARG A 51 0.21 -5.67 -12.33
C ARG A 51 0.42 -4.52 -11.35
N PHE A 52 1.02 -4.82 -10.18
CA PHE A 52 1.33 -3.83 -9.16
C PHE A 52 2.23 -2.72 -9.68
N TRP A 53 3.28 -3.08 -10.43
CA TRP A 53 4.22 -2.11 -11.00
C TRP A 53 3.64 -1.38 -12.21
N LYS A 54 2.95 -2.10 -13.09
CA LYS A 54 2.25 -1.50 -14.22
C LYS A 54 1.29 -0.40 -13.76
N TYR A 55 0.46 -0.68 -12.77
CA TYR A 55 -0.50 0.29 -12.24
C TYR A 55 0.19 1.55 -11.69
N ARG A 56 1.30 1.40 -10.97
CA ARG A 56 2.04 2.54 -10.40
C ARG A 56 2.75 3.36 -11.47
N THR A 57 3.31 2.71 -12.48
CA THR A 57 3.97 3.37 -13.61
C THR A 57 2.97 4.11 -14.49
N GLU A 58 1.77 3.56 -14.68
CA GLU A 58 0.70 4.20 -15.47
C GLU A 58 -0.01 5.34 -14.73
N ASN A 59 0.11 5.40 -13.39
CA ASN A 59 -0.56 6.42 -12.56
C ASN A 59 0.43 7.24 -11.71
N PRO A 60 1.47 7.86 -12.31
CA PRO A 60 2.53 8.54 -11.56
C PRO A 60 2.01 9.68 -10.67
N GLN A 61 0.87 10.30 -11.02
CA GLN A 61 0.24 11.35 -10.23
C GLN A 61 -0.04 10.94 -8.77
N TRP A 62 -0.26 9.64 -8.52
CA TRP A 62 -0.53 9.12 -7.18
C TRP A 62 0.65 8.40 -6.52
N PHE A 63 1.68 8.02 -7.31
CA PHE A 63 2.77 7.15 -6.83
C PHE A 63 4.15 7.82 -6.78
N THR A 64 4.30 9.04 -7.32
CA THR A 64 5.54 9.82 -7.30
C THR A 64 5.48 10.98 -6.31
N ASP A 65 6.60 11.39 -5.70
CA ASP A 65 6.69 12.54 -4.78
C ASP A 65 5.56 12.60 -3.72
N ARG A 66 5.58 11.64 -2.77
CA ARG A 66 4.54 11.45 -1.75
C ARG A 66 5.11 11.10 -0.36
N ASP A 67 6.34 11.51 -0.09
CA ASP A 67 6.95 11.33 1.24
C ASP A 67 6.19 12.19 2.26
N LEU A 68 5.48 11.54 3.19
CA LEU A 68 4.64 12.21 4.17
C LEU A 68 5.42 13.14 5.12
N LEU A 69 6.74 12.99 5.23
CA LEU A 69 7.59 13.79 6.10
C LEU A 69 8.29 14.95 5.36
N LYS A 70 8.30 14.94 4.03
CA LYS A 70 9.05 15.93 3.23
C LYS A 70 8.17 16.71 2.26
N ASN A 71 7.07 16.12 1.81
CA ASN A 71 6.19 16.75 0.85
C ASN A 71 5.17 17.64 1.59
N PRO A 72 5.16 18.97 1.37
CA PRO A 72 4.28 19.88 2.10
C PRO A 72 2.79 19.59 1.90
N LEU A 73 2.38 19.22 0.69
CA LEU A 73 0.99 18.84 0.40
C LEU A 73 0.58 17.61 1.22
N MET A 74 1.45 16.60 1.34
CA MET A 74 1.16 15.42 2.16
C MET A 74 1.06 15.76 3.64
N GLN A 75 1.90 16.67 4.15
CA GLN A 75 1.85 17.14 5.53
C GLN A 75 0.54 17.90 5.81
N GLU A 76 0.14 18.80 4.92
CA GLU A 76 -1.12 19.52 5.07
C GLU A 76 -2.34 18.59 5.07
N ILE A 77 -2.37 17.57 4.20
CA ILE A 77 -3.47 16.59 4.17
C ILE A 77 -3.45 15.69 5.42
N ALA A 78 -2.27 15.44 6.00
CA ALA A 78 -2.16 14.73 7.27
C ALA A 78 -2.74 15.52 8.44
N GLU A 79 -2.55 16.84 8.47
CA GLU A 79 -3.06 17.73 9.53
C GLU A 79 -4.58 17.78 9.58
N ILE A 80 -5.26 17.69 8.43
CA ILE A 80 -6.71 17.57 8.38
C ILE A 80 -7.19 16.15 8.71
N ALA A 81 -6.28 15.21 8.98
CA ALA A 81 -6.53 13.79 9.26
C ALA A 81 -7.50 13.13 8.27
N TYR A 82 -7.23 13.30 6.98
CA TYR A 82 -8.08 12.76 5.91
C TYR A 82 -8.14 11.23 5.92
N TYR A 83 -7.00 10.56 6.09
CA TYR A 83 -6.92 9.11 6.22
C TYR A 83 -5.85 8.72 7.26
N PHE A 84 -6.25 8.04 8.33
CA PHE A 84 -5.36 7.77 9.47
C PHE A 84 -5.65 6.43 10.12
N GLN A 85 -4.62 5.86 10.75
CA GLN A 85 -4.71 4.63 11.53
C GLN A 85 -5.17 4.93 12.96
N LEU A 86 -6.06 4.11 13.50
CA LEU A 86 -6.43 4.12 14.91
C LEU A 86 -5.39 3.37 15.76
N PRO A 87 -5.19 3.78 17.02
CA PRO A 87 -4.15 3.20 17.88
C PRO A 87 -4.46 1.77 18.35
N LYS A 88 -5.69 1.29 18.18
CA LYS A 88 -6.11 -0.05 18.59
C LYS A 88 -6.34 -0.93 17.37
N GLU A 89 -5.90 -2.17 17.50
CA GLU A 89 -6.22 -3.25 16.57
C GLU A 89 -7.56 -3.89 16.91
N THR A 90 -8.09 -4.68 15.97
CA THR A 90 -9.23 -5.57 16.23
C THR A 90 -8.81 -6.73 17.14
N LYS A 91 -9.79 -7.55 17.57
CA LYS A 91 -9.50 -8.79 18.31
C LYS A 91 -8.64 -9.79 17.50
N ASP A 92 -8.73 -9.70 16.17
CA ASP A 92 -7.98 -10.54 15.23
C ASP A 92 -6.67 -9.87 14.78
N LYS A 93 -6.19 -8.86 15.52
CA LYS A 93 -4.93 -8.11 15.29
C LYS A 93 -4.87 -7.35 13.96
N GLN A 94 -6.02 -7.05 13.38
CA GLN A 94 -6.08 -6.24 12.16
C GLN A 94 -5.92 -4.77 12.53
N LEU A 95 -5.18 -4.02 11.70
CA LEU A 95 -5.15 -2.56 11.84
C LEU A 95 -6.52 -1.99 11.50
N ILE A 96 -6.89 -0.88 12.13
CA ILE A 96 -8.10 -0.13 11.79
C ILE A 96 -7.66 1.23 11.27
N ALA A 97 -8.13 1.61 10.08
CA ALA A 97 -7.89 2.92 9.50
C ALA A 97 -9.23 3.60 9.17
N VAL A 98 -9.29 4.92 9.33
CA VAL A 98 -10.48 5.74 9.06
C VAL A 98 -10.15 6.70 7.93
N MET A 99 -10.93 6.61 6.84
CA MET A 99 -10.87 7.53 5.71
C MET A 99 -12.12 8.41 5.73
N ARG A 100 -11.92 9.72 5.85
CA ARG A 100 -12.99 10.71 5.96
C ARG A 100 -13.25 11.35 4.59
N MET A 101 -14.08 10.69 3.81
CA MET A 101 -14.41 11.10 2.45
C MET A 101 -15.20 12.42 2.46
N GLY A 102 -14.81 13.37 1.60
CA GLY A 102 -15.42 14.70 1.57
C GLY A 102 -14.93 15.65 2.67
N HIS A 103 -14.21 15.16 3.68
CA HIS A 103 -13.60 15.99 4.74
C HIS A 103 -12.29 16.65 4.28
N TYR A 104 -12.35 17.40 3.18
CA TYR A 104 -11.25 18.22 2.68
C TYR A 104 -11.82 19.43 1.93
N ASN A 105 -11.07 20.54 1.92
CA ASN A 105 -11.47 21.71 1.16
C ASN A 105 -11.26 21.45 -0.34
N THR A 106 -12.35 21.21 -1.08
CA THR A 106 -12.33 20.94 -2.53
C THR A 106 -11.91 22.14 -3.38
N THR A 107 -11.88 23.36 -2.82
CA THR A 107 -11.30 24.54 -3.49
C THR A 107 -9.79 24.64 -3.30
N LYS A 108 -9.22 23.88 -2.36
CA LYS A 108 -7.78 23.87 -2.03
C LYS A 108 -7.09 22.61 -2.52
N TYR A 109 -7.72 21.45 -2.36
CA TYR A 109 -7.16 20.14 -2.72
C TYR A 109 -8.02 19.48 -3.80
N SER A 110 -7.36 18.88 -4.78
CA SER A 110 -8.01 18.04 -5.78
C SER A 110 -8.32 16.66 -5.22
N LEU A 111 -9.17 15.91 -5.94
CA LEU A 111 -9.38 14.49 -5.65
C LEU A 111 -8.07 13.69 -5.79
N ASP A 112 -7.21 14.07 -6.74
CA ASP A 112 -5.92 13.42 -6.94
C ASP A 112 -4.98 13.62 -5.76
N ASP A 113 -4.97 14.81 -5.15
CA ASP A 113 -4.12 15.10 -3.98
C ASP A 113 -4.48 14.20 -2.79
N VAL A 114 -5.77 14.10 -2.48
CA VAL A 114 -6.25 13.26 -1.37
C VAL A 114 -6.16 11.77 -1.70
N THR A 115 -6.27 11.38 -2.97
CA THR A 115 -6.05 10.00 -3.43
C THR A 115 -4.58 9.60 -3.33
N LYS A 116 -3.67 10.49 -3.71
CA LYS A 116 -2.22 10.33 -3.56
C LYS A 116 -1.84 10.11 -2.11
N TYR A 117 -2.36 10.94 -1.22
CA TYR A 117 -2.20 10.79 0.22
C TYR A 117 -2.76 9.44 0.71
N ALA A 118 -3.95 9.06 0.25
CA ALA A 118 -4.59 7.82 0.64
C ALA A 118 -3.76 6.58 0.25
N PHE A 119 -3.17 6.57 -0.94
CA PHE A 119 -2.26 5.50 -1.36
C PHE A 119 -0.94 5.49 -0.57
N ALA A 120 -0.39 6.65 -0.20
CA ALA A 120 0.80 6.72 0.65
C ALA A 120 0.55 6.10 2.04
N VAL A 121 -0.56 6.45 2.68
CA VAL A 121 -0.97 5.85 3.98
C VAL A 121 -1.22 4.35 3.82
N THR A 122 -1.87 3.92 2.73
CA THR A 122 -2.09 2.49 2.45
C THR A 122 -0.77 1.73 2.32
N ASP A 123 0.22 2.28 1.61
CA ASP A 123 1.54 1.65 1.50
C ASP A 123 2.23 1.54 2.88
N ILE A 124 2.06 2.51 3.78
CA ILE A 124 2.54 2.46 5.18
C ILE A 124 1.82 1.39 6.00
N LEU A 125 0.50 1.25 5.88
CA LEU A 125 -0.24 0.17 6.54
C LEU A 125 0.30 -1.20 6.09
N ASN A 126 0.60 -1.34 4.79
CA ASN A 126 1.16 -2.57 4.23
C ASN A 126 2.63 -2.83 4.63
N THR A 127 3.37 -1.88 5.20
CA THR A 127 4.73 -2.15 5.72
C THR A 127 4.72 -2.70 7.15
N GLN A 128 3.67 -2.41 7.92
CA GLN A 128 3.52 -2.88 9.29
C GLN A 128 3.32 -4.40 9.33
N GLU A 129 3.84 -5.06 10.38
CA GLU A 129 3.71 -6.51 10.56
C GLU A 129 2.24 -6.94 10.60
N ALA A 130 1.42 -6.27 11.41
CA ALA A 130 -0.01 -6.54 11.51
C ALA A 130 -0.73 -6.36 10.16
N GLY A 131 -0.42 -5.28 9.43
CA GLY A 131 -0.99 -5.04 8.10
C GLY A 131 -0.62 -6.12 7.08
N ARG A 132 0.58 -6.71 7.17
CA ARG A 132 1.01 -7.81 6.28
C ARG A 132 0.41 -9.16 6.65
N THR A 133 0.25 -9.44 7.94
CA THR A 133 -0.11 -10.77 8.45
C THR A 133 -1.60 -10.93 8.71
N HIS A 134 -2.24 -9.91 9.28
CA HIS A 134 -3.66 -9.93 9.66
C HIS A 134 -4.50 -9.02 8.76
N GLY A 135 -3.87 -8.15 7.96
CA GLY A 135 -4.56 -7.17 7.12
C GLY A 135 -5.07 -5.98 7.91
N TYR A 136 -6.00 -5.23 7.31
CA TYR A 136 -6.57 -4.02 7.91
C TYR A 136 -8.01 -3.78 7.45
N ILE A 137 -8.78 -3.13 8.31
CA ILE A 137 -10.14 -2.67 8.05
C ILE A 137 -10.08 -1.17 7.76
N ILE A 138 -10.66 -0.77 6.64
CA ILE A 138 -10.88 0.65 6.32
C ILE A 138 -12.33 1.00 6.65
N LEU A 139 -12.51 1.94 7.57
CA LEU A 139 -13.78 2.59 7.87
C LEU A 139 -13.89 3.83 6.98
N LEU A 140 -14.92 3.88 6.15
CA LEU A 140 -15.23 5.03 5.31
C LEU A 140 -16.26 5.90 6.02
N ASP A 141 -15.85 7.09 6.45
CA ASP A 141 -16.77 8.14 6.88
C ASP A 141 -17.19 8.93 5.64
N LEU A 142 -18.48 8.83 5.29
CA LEU A 142 -19.08 9.45 4.11
C LEU A 142 -19.95 10.67 4.48
N SER A 143 -19.91 11.15 5.72
CA SER A 143 -20.86 12.16 6.23
C SER A 143 -20.83 13.49 5.47
N GLU A 144 -19.71 13.81 4.82
CA GLU A 144 -19.49 15.07 4.09
C GLU A 144 -19.46 14.87 2.56
N ILE A 145 -19.78 13.68 2.05
CA ILE A 145 -19.98 13.48 0.61
C ILE A 145 -21.29 14.16 0.20
N LYS A 146 -21.20 15.08 -0.75
CA LYS A 146 -22.34 15.79 -1.35
C LYS A 146 -22.69 15.24 -2.72
#